data_AF-A0A836JUE3-F1
#
_entry.id   AF-A0A836JUE3-F1
#
_cell.length_a   1.000
_cell.length_b   1.000
_cell.length_c   1.000
_cell.angle_alpha   90.00
_cell.angle_beta   90.00
_cell.angle_gamma   90.00
#
_symmetry.space_group_name_H-M   'P 1'
#
loop_
_entity.id
_entity.type
_entity.pdbx_description
1 polymer ?
#
loop_
_entity_poly.entity_id
_entity_poly.type
_entity_poly.pdbx_seq_one_letter_code
_entity_poly.pdbx_strand_id
1 'polypeptide(L)'
;MAAAPNGDEYTTDDRPYRVFSLAPPTLLEITEVLQNGMQPLFQRLNVDVASCPYLSTAPYNLAGVGLCGNTSITELLPLQIPIPWNQRTRDIRNILTTNCRDSFVIGTSYSTKPRMPYYGHLIMNATYRAPMDIRNECRLIFAERRNGQTKIEKLTDPNQMICNNKARFFISEGREGLVIRVRAKGRKTINTDIITSMQTVLYEKYCRENKVIGN
;
A
#
# COMPACT_ATOMS: atom_id res chain seq x y z
N MET A 1 18.39 -32.43 -30.47
CA MET A 1 18.61 -30.98 -30.62
C MET A 1 17.24 -30.31 -30.57
N ALA A 2 17.08 -29.35 -29.65
CA ALA A 2 16.03 -28.32 -29.48
C ALA A 2 14.55 -28.67 -29.81
N ALA A 3 13.53 -28.31 -29.03
CA ALA A 3 13.40 -27.56 -27.78
C ALA A 3 12.00 -27.91 -27.24
N ALA A 4 11.90 -28.35 -25.98
CA ALA A 4 10.61 -28.36 -25.30
C ALA A 4 10.44 -26.98 -24.64
N PRO A 5 9.31 -26.28 -24.87
CA PRO A 5 9.06 -24.94 -24.38
C PRO A 5 8.98 -24.91 -22.85
N ASN A 6 9.49 -23.82 -22.29
CA ASN A 6 9.58 -23.55 -20.86
C ASN A 6 8.18 -23.66 -20.22
N GLY A 7 8.07 -24.50 -19.19
CA GLY A 7 6.81 -24.93 -18.59
C GLY A 7 6.02 -23.87 -17.85
N ASP A 8 5.40 -22.95 -18.58
CA ASP A 8 4.29 -22.13 -18.12
C ASP A 8 2.96 -22.66 -18.69
N GLU A 9 2.49 -23.78 -18.14
CA GLU A 9 1.06 -24.17 -18.21
C GLU A 9 0.52 -24.34 -16.80
N TYR A 10 0.32 -23.21 -16.13
CA TYR A 10 -0.72 -23.07 -15.09
C TYR A 10 -1.55 -21.82 -15.41
N THR A 11 -2.19 -21.80 -16.58
CA THR A 11 -3.36 -20.94 -16.81
C THR A 11 -4.58 -21.67 -16.28
N THR A 12 -4.77 -21.66 -14.96
CA THR A 12 -6.12 -21.84 -14.42
C THR A 12 -6.88 -20.54 -14.70
N ASP A 13 -8.02 -20.59 -15.39
CA ASP A 13 -8.90 -19.43 -15.57
C ASP A 13 -9.36 -18.83 -14.23
N ASP A 14 -9.28 -19.62 -13.17
CA ASP A 14 -9.53 -19.20 -11.80
C ASP A 14 -8.29 -18.46 -11.26
N ARG A 15 -8.30 -17.13 -11.39
CA ARG A 15 -7.29 -16.30 -10.73
C ARG A 15 -7.54 -16.36 -9.21
N PRO A 16 -6.51 -16.53 -8.37
CA PRO A 16 -6.67 -16.59 -6.91
C PRO A 16 -7.03 -15.23 -6.28
N TYR A 17 -7.46 -14.26 -7.10
CA TYR A 17 -7.80 -12.89 -6.73
C TYR A 17 -8.90 -12.36 -7.65
N ARG A 18 -9.71 -11.44 -7.12
CA ARG A 18 -10.72 -10.71 -7.89
C ARG A 18 -10.17 -9.34 -8.27
N VAL A 19 -10.42 -8.93 -9.50
CA VAL A 19 -10.08 -7.58 -9.99
C VAL A 19 -11.35 -6.76 -10.05
N PHE A 20 -11.32 -5.59 -9.42
CA PHE A 20 -12.38 -4.61 -9.51
C PHE A 20 -11.85 -3.42 -10.30
N SER A 21 -12.44 -3.17 -11.48
CA SER A 21 -12.12 -1.97 -12.23
C SER A 21 -12.75 -0.77 -11.53
N LEU A 22 -11.93 0.23 -11.21
CA LEU A 22 -12.42 1.50 -10.67
C LEU A 22 -12.60 2.50 -11.81
N ALA A 23 -13.61 3.34 -11.71
CA ALA A 23 -13.76 4.54 -12.53
C ALA A 23 -13.41 5.77 -11.68
N PRO A 24 -12.10 6.03 -11.43
CA PRO A 24 -11.71 7.12 -10.54
C PRO A 24 -12.05 8.47 -11.18
N PRO A 25 -12.54 9.44 -10.39
CA PRO A 25 -12.66 10.81 -10.85
C PRO A 25 -11.30 11.45 -11.10
N THR A 26 -11.29 12.59 -11.79
CA THR A 26 -10.04 13.28 -12.14
C THR A 26 -9.33 13.83 -10.91
N LEU A 27 -8.00 14.04 -10.99
CA LEU A 27 -7.24 14.65 -9.88
C LEU A 27 -7.80 16.03 -9.47
N LEU A 28 -8.28 16.81 -10.42
CA LEU A 28 -8.89 18.12 -10.18
C LEU A 28 -10.22 17.98 -9.42
N GLU A 29 -11.08 17.05 -9.83
CA GLU A 29 -12.35 16.78 -9.16
C GLU A 29 -12.12 16.32 -7.70
N ILE A 30 -11.19 15.38 -7.49
CA ILE A 30 -10.86 14.91 -6.14
C ILE A 30 -10.28 16.06 -5.29
N THR A 31 -9.44 16.90 -5.88
CA THR A 31 -8.86 18.08 -5.22
C THR A 31 -9.95 19.05 -4.74
N GLU A 32 -10.92 19.37 -5.60
CA GLU A 32 -12.03 20.25 -5.27
C GLU A 32 -12.91 19.66 -4.15
N VAL A 33 -13.25 18.37 -4.26
CA VAL A 33 -14.05 17.66 -3.26
C VAL A 33 -13.36 17.67 -1.89
N LEU A 34 -12.08 17.33 -1.84
CA LEU A 34 -11.30 17.33 -0.60
C LEU A 34 -11.11 18.74 -0.03
N GLN A 35 -10.80 19.72 -0.87
CA GLN A 35 -10.64 21.12 -0.45
C GLN A 35 -11.93 21.61 0.23
N ASN A 36 -13.09 21.41 -0.41
CA ASN A 36 -14.36 21.89 0.10
C ASN A 36 -14.82 21.12 1.34
N GLY A 37 -14.76 19.79 1.31
CA GLY A 37 -15.24 18.94 2.41
C GLY A 37 -14.39 19.04 3.67
N MET A 38 -13.07 19.25 3.54
CA MET A 38 -12.17 19.33 4.69
C MET A 38 -11.94 20.75 5.21
N GLN A 39 -12.29 21.81 4.45
CA GLN A 39 -12.11 23.21 4.86
C GLN A 39 -12.63 23.53 6.28
N PRO A 40 -13.84 23.08 6.70
CA PRO A 40 -14.33 23.39 8.04
C PRO A 40 -13.54 22.68 9.15
N LEU A 41 -12.77 21.63 8.83
CA LEU A 41 -12.06 20.79 9.80
C LEU A 41 -10.71 21.35 10.23
N PHE A 42 -10.13 22.30 9.47
CA PHE A 42 -8.79 22.83 9.72
C PHE A 42 -8.74 24.36 9.69
N GLN A 43 -7.82 24.96 10.45
CA GLN A 43 -7.54 26.40 10.41
C GLN A 43 -6.89 26.82 9.09
N ARG A 44 -6.00 25.98 8.56
CA ARG A 44 -5.37 26.17 7.25
C ARG A 44 -5.42 24.85 6.49
N LEU A 45 -6.05 24.85 5.33
CA LEU A 45 -6.11 23.72 4.42
C LEU A 45 -5.80 24.20 3.00
N ASN A 46 -4.92 23.48 2.33
CA ASN A 46 -4.70 23.59 0.90
C ASN A 46 -4.61 22.19 0.30
N VAL A 47 -5.47 21.92 -0.67
CA VAL A 47 -5.44 20.72 -1.50
C VAL A 47 -5.22 21.18 -2.93
N ASP A 48 -4.17 20.68 -3.56
CA ASP A 48 -3.79 21.07 -4.91
C ASP A 48 -3.17 19.91 -5.69
N VAL A 49 -3.25 19.97 -7.02
CA VAL A 49 -2.50 19.05 -7.89
C VAL A 49 -1.09 19.59 -8.06
N ALA A 50 -0.09 18.77 -7.76
CA ALA A 50 1.32 19.15 -7.85
C ALA A 50 2.16 18.01 -8.41
N SER A 51 3.35 18.34 -8.92
CA SER A 51 4.36 17.34 -9.23
C SER A 51 4.77 16.58 -7.97
N CYS A 52 4.84 15.26 -8.08
CA CYS A 52 5.31 14.37 -7.02
C CYS A 52 6.76 14.76 -6.66
N PRO A 53 7.07 15.03 -5.38
CA PRO A 53 8.45 15.26 -4.98
C PRO A 53 9.25 13.97 -5.12
N TYR A 54 10.58 14.08 -5.22
CA TYR A 54 11.45 12.92 -5.27
C TYR A 54 11.41 12.15 -3.95
N LEU A 55 10.81 10.96 -3.95
CA LEU A 55 10.48 10.23 -2.72
C LEU A 55 11.61 9.34 -2.19
N SER A 56 12.65 9.10 -2.99
CA SER A 56 13.77 8.25 -2.59
C SER A 56 14.76 8.91 -1.62
N THR A 57 14.63 10.21 -1.38
CA THR A 57 15.48 10.98 -0.45
C THR A 57 14.71 11.43 0.79
N ALA A 58 15.43 12.00 1.76
CA ALA A 58 14.82 12.65 2.89
C ALA A 58 13.81 13.73 2.44
N PRO A 59 12.68 13.91 3.17
CA PRO A 59 12.32 13.24 4.41
C PRO A 59 11.62 11.87 4.23
N TYR A 60 11.33 11.45 3.00
CA TYR A 60 10.47 10.30 2.71
C TYR A 60 11.20 8.96 2.77
N ASN A 61 12.39 8.89 2.15
CA ASN A 61 13.23 7.68 2.10
C ASN A 61 12.46 6.43 1.62
N LEU A 62 11.60 6.59 0.61
CA LEU A 62 10.86 5.49 -0.01
C LEU A 62 11.74 4.73 -1.01
N ALA A 63 11.37 3.49 -1.31
CA ALA A 63 12.08 2.67 -2.29
C ALA A 63 11.86 3.18 -3.73
N GLY A 64 10.67 3.72 -4.01
CA GLY A 64 10.30 4.35 -5.28
C GLY A 64 10.71 5.83 -5.36
N VAL A 65 10.74 6.38 -6.58
CA VAL A 65 11.05 7.80 -6.82
C VAL A 65 9.81 8.68 -6.82
N GLY A 66 8.64 8.12 -7.14
CA GLY A 66 7.33 8.76 -7.05
C GLY A 66 6.20 7.75 -6.77
N LEU A 67 4.95 8.16 -6.97
CA LEU A 67 3.74 7.35 -6.70
C LEU A 67 2.94 7.01 -7.98
N CYS A 68 3.43 7.42 -9.15
CA CYS A 68 2.66 7.37 -10.39
C CYS A 68 2.96 6.10 -11.21
N GLY A 69 2.15 5.91 -12.26
CA GLY A 69 2.15 4.72 -13.11
C GLY A 69 1.21 3.65 -12.57
N ASN A 70 0.48 2.98 -13.48
CA ASN A 70 -0.58 1.99 -13.26
C ASN A 70 -0.92 1.71 -11.78
N THR A 71 -1.69 2.62 -11.19
CA THR A 71 -1.97 2.59 -9.75
C THR A 71 -3.09 1.60 -9.43
N SER A 72 -2.93 0.84 -8.36
CA SER A 72 -3.96 -0.07 -7.85
C SER A 72 -3.87 -0.20 -6.34
N ILE A 73 -4.97 -0.65 -5.73
CA ILE A 73 -4.98 -1.07 -4.32
C ILE A 73 -5.17 -2.58 -4.30
N THR A 74 -4.36 -3.25 -3.50
CA THR A 74 -4.46 -4.68 -3.24
C THR A 74 -4.80 -4.89 -1.78
N GLU A 75 -5.89 -5.60 -1.54
CA GLU A 75 -6.30 -6.05 -0.22
C GLU A 75 -6.16 -7.57 -0.13
N LEU A 76 -5.38 -8.04 0.83
CA LEU A 76 -5.39 -9.45 1.20
C LEU A 76 -6.44 -9.59 2.30
N LEU A 77 -7.61 -10.11 1.92
CA LEU A 77 -8.71 -10.35 2.84
C LEU A 77 -8.57 -11.71 3.54
N PRO A 78 -9.07 -11.83 4.77
CA PRO A 78 -9.14 -13.13 5.42
C PRO A 78 -10.10 -14.04 4.65
N LEU A 79 -9.62 -15.23 4.29
CA LEU A 79 -10.49 -16.30 3.81
C LEU A 79 -11.54 -16.58 4.89
N GLN A 80 -12.79 -16.76 4.47
CA GLN A 80 -13.97 -16.91 5.35
C GLN A 80 -13.98 -18.24 6.13
N ILE A 81 -12.89 -19.02 6.05
CA ILE A 81 -12.72 -20.34 6.64
C ILE A 81 -11.58 -20.28 7.68
N PRO A 82 -11.65 -21.01 8.81
CA PRO A 82 -10.55 -21.11 9.76
C PRO A 82 -9.35 -21.81 9.12
N ILE A 83 -8.35 -21.04 8.71
CA ILE A 83 -7.14 -21.55 8.07
C ILE A 83 -5.98 -21.62 9.08
N PRO A 84 -5.14 -22.67 9.06
CA PRO A 84 -3.91 -22.73 9.85
C PRO A 84 -2.98 -21.52 9.64
N TRP A 85 -2.21 -21.13 10.66
CA TRP A 85 -1.40 -19.89 10.65
C TRP A 85 -0.41 -19.81 9.47
N ASN A 86 0.22 -20.94 9.13
CA ASN A 86 1.20 -21.06 8.04
C ASN A 86 0.56 -20.84 6.65
N GLN A 87 -0.75 -20.95 6.56
CA GLN A 87 -1.54 -20.70 5.36
C GLN A 87 -2.16 -19.29 5.35
N ARG A 88 -2.03 -18.50 6.43
CA ARG A 88 -2.48 -17.09 6.52
C ARG A 88 -1.43 -16.07 6.13
N THR A 89 -0.20 -16.52 5.93
CA THR A 89 0.91 -15.66 5.51
C THR A 89 1.14 -15.76 4.01
N ARG A 90 1.69 -14.69 3.43
CA ARG A 90 2.12 -14.63 2.03
C ARG A 90 3.50 -14.00 1.95
N ASP A 91 4.31 -14.53 1.06
CA ASP A 91 5.59 -13.93 0.70
C ASP A 91 5.34 -12.84 -0.35
N ILE A 92 5.55 -11.59 0.04
CA ILE A 92 5.38 -10.44 -0.85
C ILE A 92 6.40 -10.47 -1.97
N ARG A 93 7.63 -10.92 -1.70
CA ARG A 93 8.63 -11.04 -2.76
C ARG A 93 8.11 -11.96 -3.86
N ASN A 94 7.59 -13.13 -3.49
CA ASN A 94 7.01 -14.06 -4.44
C ASN A 94 5.85 -13.43 -5.22
N ILE A 95 4.95 -12.70 -4.55
CA ILE A 95 3.84 -11.99 -5.21
C ILE A 95 4.36 -11.00 -6.26
N LEU A 96 5.36 -10.19 -5.91
CA LEU A 96 5.92 -9.19 -6.83
C LEU A 96 6.61 -9.85 -8.02
N THR A 97 7.43 -10.86 -7.79
CA THR A 97 8.21 -11.52 -8.86
C THR A 97 7.37 -12.36 -9.81
N THR A 98 6.21 -12.83 -9.38
CA THR A 98 5.32 -13.67 -10.22
C THR A 98 4.24 -12.87 -10.94
N ASN A 99 3.80 -11.74 -10.39
CA ASN A 99 2.62 -11.02 -10.91
C ASN A 99 2.93 -9.62 -11.45
N CYS A 100 4.15 -9.11 -11.26
CA CYS A 100 4.51 -7.74 -11.66
C CYS A 100 5.74 -7.74 -12.58
N ARG A 101 5.89 -6.69 -13.39
CA ARG A 101 7.14 -6.41 -14.13
C ARG A 101 7.90 -5.26 -13.51
N ASP A 102 7.21 -4.15 -13.30
CA ASP A 102 7.70 -3.00 -12.54
C ASP A 102 6.65 -2.64 -11.50
N SER A 103 7.03 -2.65 -10.23
CA SER A 103 6.13 -2.28 -9.16
C SER A 103 6.85 -1.57 -8.02
N PHE A 104 6.17 -0.57 -7.48
CA PHE A 104 6.45 0.08 -6.21
C PHE A 104 5.27 -0.17 -5.29
N VAL A 105 5.54 -0.73 -4.12
CA VAL A 105 4.52 -1.12 -3.15
C VAL A 105 4.77 -0.43 -1.83
N ILE A 106 3.73 0.24 -1.35
CA ILE A 106 3.66 0.81 0.00
C ILE A 106 2.37 0.40 0.68
N GLY A 107 2.34 0.47 2.00
CA GLY A 107 1.14 0.19 2.77
C GLY A 107 1.48 -0.54 4.05
N THR A 108 0.52 -1.32 4.54
CA THR A 108 0.63 -1.91 5.86
C THR A 108 0.09 -3.33 5.89
N SER A 109 0.63 -4.12 6.80
CA SER A 109 0.12 -5.45 7.15
C SER A 109 0.63 -5.80 8.55
N TYR A 110 0.44 -7.04 8.94
CA TYR A 110 1.15 -7.62 10.07
C TYR A 110 2.13 -8.68 9.60
N SER A 111 3.22 -8.82 10.35
CA SER A 111 4.23 -9.84 10.13
C SER A 111 4.67 -10.44 11.46
N THR A 112 5.33 -11.60 11.41
CA THR A 112 5.89 -12.26 12.58
C THR A 112 7.29 -12.76 12.29
N LYS A 113 8.12 -12.81 13.34
CA LYS A 113 9.44 -13.45 13.32
C LYS A 113 9.47 -14.51 14.43
N PRO A 114 10.30 -15.56 14.32
CA PRO A 114 10.37 -16.64 15.32
C PRO A 114 10.57 -16.19 16.79
N ARG A 115 11.06 -14.97 17.04
CA ARG A 115 11.32 -14.42 18.39
C ARG A 115 10.26 -13.43 18.89
N MET A 116 9.21 -13.19 18.13
CA MET A 116 8.17 -12.22 18.49
C MET A 116 7.05 -12.88 19.31
N PRO A 117 6.62 -12.28 20.42
CA PRO A 117 5.54 -12.83 21.24
C PRO A 117 4.16 -12.65 20.58
N TYR A 118 4.02 -11.63 19.73
CA TYR A 118 2.80 -11.28 18.99
C TYR A 118 3.16 -10.76 17.60
N TYR A 119 2.16 -10.56 16.75
CA TYR A 119 2.35 -9.88 15.46
C TYR A 119 2.95 -8.48 15.63
N GLY A 120 3.85 -8.14 14.72
CA GLY A 120 4.35 -6.77 14.54
C GLY A 120 3.65 -6.12 13.36
N HIS A 121 3.73 -4.79 13.31
CA HIS A 121 3.23 -3.98 12.21
C HIS A 121 4.28 -3.89 11.11
N LEU A 122 3.94 -4.43 9.93
CA LEU A 122 4.75 -4.31 8.73
C LEU A 122 4.46 -2.96 8.07
N ILE A 123 5.50 -2.14 7.91
CA ILE A 123 5.53 -0.98 7.03
C ILE A 123 6.10 -1.44 5.70
N MET A 124 5.23 -1.59 4.71
CA MET A 124 5.61 -2.00 3.36
C MET A 124 6.23 -0.81 2.62
N ASN A 125 7.40 -1.04 2.02
CA ASN A 125 8.13 -0.08 1.22
C ASN A 125 9.16 -0.84 0.36
N ALA A 126 8.76 -1.25 -0.83
CA ALA A 126 9.63 -2.03 -1.71
C ALA A 126 9.38 -1.71 -3.18
N THR A 127 10.42 -1.83 -4.01
CA THR A 127 10.28 -1.87 -5.47
C THR A 127 10.72 -3.22 -5.99
N TYR A 128 10.08 -3.66 -7.07
CA TYR A 128 10.54 -4.75 -7.91
C TYR A 128 10.62 -4.27 -9.35
N ARG A 129 11.74 -4.57 -10.01
CA ARG A 129 11.92 -4.46 -11.45
C ARG A 129 12.41 -5.79 -11.98
N ALA A 130 11.69 -6.32 -12.97
CA ALA A 130 12.00 -7.59 -13.58
C ALA A 130 13.39 -7.54 -14.25
N PRO A 131 14.13 -8.67 -14.26
CA PRO A 131 13.72 -9.97 -13.71
C PRO A 131 14.03 -10.16 -12.21
N MET A 132 14.98 -9.41 -11.61
CA MET A 132 15.48 -9.72 -10.26
C MET A 132 15.91 -8.51 -9.41
N ASP A 133 15.58 -7.28 -9.80
CA ASP A 133 15.94 -6.08 -9.02
C ASP A 133 14.87 -5.79 -7.96
N ILE A 134 15.13 -6.19 -6.72
CA ILE A 134 14.28 -5.87 -5.57
C ILE A 134 15.02 -4.91 -4.66
N ARG A 135 14.41 -3.74 -4.43
CA ARG A 135 14.83 -2.81 -3.38
C ARG A 135 13.88 -2.92 -2.22
N ASN A 136 14.37 -3.44 -1.09
CA ASN A 136 13.59 -3.59 0.13
C ASN A 136 13.94 -2.52 1.17
N GLU A 137 13.00 -1.62 1.41
CA GLU A 137 13.06 -0.59 2.46
C GLU A 137 11.97 -0.82 3.53
N CYS A 138 11.40 -2.02 3.59
CA CYS A 138 10.36 -2.38 4.55
C CYS A 138 10.88 -2.32 5.98
N ARG A 139 9.99 -1.98 6.91
CA ARG A 139 10.28 -1.98 8.34
C ARG A 139 9.25 -2.79 9.10
N LEU A 140 9.67 -3.36 10.22
CA LEU A 140 8.80 -4.06 11.15
C LEU A 140 8.84 -3.36 12.50
N ILE A 141 7.65 -3.04 13.02
CA ILE A 141 7.48 -2.49 14.37
C ILE A 141 6.92 -3.58 15.27
N PHE A 142 7.57 -3.88 16.39
CA PHE A 142 7.13 -4.93 17.31
C PHE A 142 7.61 -4.70 18.73
N ALA A 143 6.95 -5.33 19.70
CA ALA A 143 7.39 -5.34 21.10
C ALA A 143 8.39 -6.48 21.35
N GLU A 144 9.52 -6.19 22.00
CA GLU A 144 10.48 -7.22 22.40
C GLU A 144 9.93 -8.09 23.53
N ARG A 145 10.08 -9.42 23.42
CA ARG A 145 9.58 -10.37 24.43
C ARG A 145 10.15 -10.16 25.83
N ARG A 146 11.38 -9.64 25.94
CA ARG A 146 12.12 -9.56 27.21
C ARG A 146 11.62 -8.43 28.12
N ASN A 147 11.27 -7.28 27.55
CA ASN A 147 10.98 -6.06 28.30
C ASN A 147 9.74 -5.29 27.80
N GLY A 148 9.08 -5.75 26.73
CA GLY A 148 7.92 -5.08 26.13
C GLY A 148 8.24 -3.80 25.37
N GLN A 149 9.51 -3.41 25.21
CA GLN A 149 9.88 -2.19 24.49
C GLN A 149 9.56 -2.30 23.00
N THR A 150 9.04 -1.21 22.43
CA THR A 150 8.77 -1.12 20.99
C THR A 150 10.06 -0.91 20.22
N LYS A 151 10.29 -1.75 19.22
CA LYS A 151 11.44 -1.70 18.32
C LYS A 151 10.98 -1.52 16.89
N ILE A 152 11.76 -0.76 16.13
CA ILE A 152 11.60 -0.61 14.69
C ILE A 152 12.85 -1.21 14.03
N GLU A 153 12.67 -2.14 13.12
CA GLU A 153 13.75 -2.85 12.44
C GLU A 153 13.55 -2.79 10.92
N LYS A 154 14.61 -2.53 10.15
CA LYS A 154 14.58 -2.70 8.69
C LYS A 154 14.61 -4.20 8.38
N LEU A 155 13.74 -4.67 7.48
CA LEU A 155 13.76 -6.06 7.01
C LEU A 155 14.88 -6.23 6.00
N THR A 156 16.04 -6.72 6.45
CA THR A 156 17.21 -6.92 5.58
C THR A 156 17.24 -8.28 4.91
N ASP A 157 16.64 -9.29 5.53
CA ASP A 157 16.48 -10.63 4.95
C ASP A 157 15.26 -10.64 4.01
N PRO A 158 15.46 -10.86 2.69
CA PRO A 158 14.36 -10.91 1.74
C PRO A 158 13.33 -12.00 2.05
N ASN A 159 13.73 -13.09 2.72
CA ASN A 159 12.81 -14.18 3.10
C ASN A 159 11.87 -13.76 4.25
N GLN A 160 12.06 -12.58 4.84
CA GLN A 160 11.22 -12.02 5.90
C GLN A 160 10.19 -11.01 5.37
N MET A 161 10.07 -10.84 4.04
CA MET A 161 9.00 -10.04 3.42
C MET A 161 7.65 -10.76 3.46
N ILE A 162 7.27 -11.24 4.66
CA ILE A 162 6.07 -12.01 4.91
C ILE A 162 4.98 -11.07 5.44
N CYS A 163 3.80 -11.08 4.83
CA CYS A 163 2.62 -10.40 5.33
C CYS A 163 1.54 -11.41 5.74
N ASN A 164 0.58 -10.96 6.55
CA ASN A 164 -0.61 -11.74 6.86
C ASN A 164 -1.78 -11.37 5.94
N ASN A 165 -2.87 -12.12 6.05
CA ASN A 165 -4.15 -11.93 5.37
C ASN A 165 -4.97 -10.70 5.84
N LYS A 166 -4.32 -9.65 6.32
CA LYS A 166 -4.91 -8.32 6.58
C LYS A 166 -4.06 -7.21 5.97
N ALA A 167 -3.39 -7.51 4.86
CA ALA A 167 -2.55 -6.54 4.18
C ALA A 167 -3.38 -5.59 3.30
N ARG A 168 -3.02 -4.31 3.34
CA ARG A 168 -3.52 -3.28 2.42
C ARG A 168 -2.35 -2.56 1.80
N PHE A 169 -2.24 -2.66 0.49
CA PHE A 169 -1.12 -2.12 -0.27
C PHE A 169 -1.62 -1.22 -1.38
N PHE A 170 -0.95 -0.07 -1.54
CA PHE A 170 -0.96 0.73 -2.74
C PHE A 170 0.19 0.27 -3.63
N ILE A 171 -0.13 -0.01 -4.89
CA ILE A 171 0.82 -0.46 -5.91
C ILE A 171 0.82 0.57 -7.04
N SER A 172 2.00 0.92 -7.54
CA SER A 172 2.20 1.76 -8.72
C SER A 172 3.46 1.30 -9.46
N GLU A 173 3.86 1.98 -10.53
CA GLU A 173 5.18 1.78 -11.16
C GLU A 173 6.28 2.59 -10.45
N GLY A 174 5.92 3.40 -9.44
CA GLY A 174 6.87 4.21 -8.65
C GLY A 174 7.49 5.37 -9.42
N ARG A 175 6.83 5.84 -10.49
CA ARG A 175 7.32 6.89 -11.39
C ARG A 175 6.96 8.29 -10.88
N GLU A 176 7.65 9.28 -11.42
CA GLU A 176 7.28 10.69 -11.27
C GLU A 176 5.94 10.98 -11.96
N GLY A 177 5.28 12.07 -11.56
CA GLY A 177 4.01 12.49 -12.16
C GLY A 177 3.23 13.44 -11.26
N LEU A 178 1.98 13.71 -11.63
CA LEU A 178 1.09 14.56 -10.84
C LEU A 178 0.42 13.78 -9.72
N VAL A 179 0.36 14.38 -8.54
CA VAL A 179 -0.29 13.83 -7.35
C VAL A 179 -1.16 14.89 -6.68
N ILE A 180 -2.08 14.42 -5.83
CA ILE A 180 -2.84 15.30 -4.94
C ILE A 180 -1.97 15.61 -3.73
N ARG A 181 -1.72 16.89 -3.49
CA ARG A 181 -0.97 17.39 -2.34
C ARG A 181 -1.94 17.98 -1.33
N VAL A 182 -1.95 17.42 -0.13
CA VAL A 182 -2.77 17.90 0.99
C VAL A 182 -1.87 18.54 2.04
N ARG A 183 -2.13 19.81 2.37
CA ARG A 183 -1.47 20.54 3.47
C ARG A 183 -2.54 21.00 4.44
N ALA A 184 -2.61 20.37 5.60
CA ALA A 184 -3.58 20.68 6.65
C ALA A 184 -2.86 21.06 7.95
N LYS A 185 -3.25 22.18 8.57
CA LYS A 185 -2.69 22.67 9.83
C LYS A 185 -3.78 23.23 10.74
N GLY A 186 -3.63 23.00 12.04
CA GLY A 186 -4.53 23.51 13.07
C GLY A 186 -5.90 22.83 12.99
N ARG A 187 -5.96 21.53 13.25
CA ARG A 187 -7.22 20.78 13.29
C ARG A 187 -8.19 21.43 14.29
N LYS A 188 -9.43 21.68 13.86
CA LYS A 188 -10.49 22.36 14.65
C LYS A 188 -11.35 21.37 15.45
N THR A 189 -11.55 20.16 14.93
CA THR A 189 -12.37 19.11 15.55
C THR A 189 -11.51 17.91 15.96
N ILE A 190 -11.69 17.35 17.15
CA ILE A 190 -10.82 16.26 17.65
C ILE A 190 -11.26 14.86 17.18
N ASN A 191 -12.46 14.74 16.62
CA ASN A 191 -13.14 13.46 16.45
C ASN A 191 -12.65 12.61 15.27
N THR A 192 -11.91 13.19 14.33
CA THR A 192 -11.38 12.48 13.16
C THR A 192 -9.92 12.83 12.92
N ASP A 193 -9.10 11.86 12.54
CA ASP A 193 -7.78 12.12 11.97
C ASP A 193 -7.89 12.52 10.49
N ILE A 194 -6.77 12.93 9.88
CA ILE A 194 -6.76 13.43 8.51
C ILE A 194 -7.16 12.36 7.48
N ILE A 195 -6.78 11.10 7.71
CA ILE A 195 -7.09 9.99 6.80
C ILE A 195 -8.59 9.72 6.85
N THR A 196 -9.14 9.55 8.06
CA THR A 196 -10.59 9.37 8.26
C THR A 196 -11.37 10.52 7.65
N SER A 197 -10.91 11.77 7.81
CA SER A 197 -11.57 12.95 7.23
C SER A 197 -11.60 12.91 5.70
N MET A 198 -10.48 12.55 5.05
CA MET A 198 -10.44 12.38 3.58
C MET A 198 -11.37 11.27 3.12
N GLN A 199 -11.34 10.11 3.79
CA GLN A 199 -12.19 8.97 3.45
C GLN A 199 -13.68 9.30 3.59
N THR A 200 -14.09 9.97 4.67
CA THR A 200 -15.48 10.38 4.89
C THR A 200 -15.96 11.34 3.80
N VAL A 201 -15.17 12.38 3.49
CA VAL A 201 -15.54 13.36 2.44
C VAL A 201 -15.70 12.70 1.07
N LEU A 202 -14.76 11.81 0.70
CA LEU A 202 -14.85 11.09 -0.57
C LEU A 202 -16.02 10.10 -0.58
N TYR A 203 -16.25 9.40 0.52
CA TYR A 203 -17.37 8.47 0.65
C TYR A 203 -18.71 9.19 0.52
N GLU A 204 -18.92 10.29 1.23
CA GLU A 204 -20.16 11.07 1.17
C GLU A 204 -20.45 11.57 -0.25
N LYS A 205 -19.40 11.97 -0.98
CA LYS A 205 -19.52 12.41 -2.38
C LYS A 205 -19.83 11.25 -3.33
N TYR A 206 -19.14 10.13 -3.20
CA TYR A 206 -19.11 9.10 -4.25
C TYR A 206 -19.86 7.81 -3.93
N CYS A 207 -20.31 7.60 -2.69
CA CYS A 207 -21.04 6.38 -2.29
C CYS A 207 -22.29 6.11 -3.15
N ARG A 208 -22.85 7.14 -3.78
CA ARG A 208 -24.01 7.04 -4.69
C ARG A 208 -23.65 7.04 -6.18
N GLU A 209 -22.41 7.39 -6.54
CA GLU A 209 -21.98 7.61 -7.94
C GLU A 209 -21.27 6.39 -8.56
N ASN A 210 -21.16 5.25 -7.84
CA ASN A 210 -20.40 4.06 -8.25
C ASN A 210 -18.93 4.37 -8.66
N LYS A 211 -18.40 5.50 -8.18
CA LYS A 211 -16.99 5.89 -8.31
C LYS A 211 -16.27 5.45 -7.05
N VAL A 212 -15.24 4.63 -7.19
CA VAL A 212 -14.45 4.12 -6.05
C VAL A 212 -13.09 4.80 -6.06
N ILE A 213 -12.70 5.39 -4.93
CA ILE A 213 -11.41 6.06 -4.74
C ILE A 213 -10.63 5.27 -3.69
N GLY A 214 -10.33 4.01 -4.03
CA GLY A 214 -9.81 3.04 -3.07
C GLY A 214 -10.77 2.74 -1.92
N ASN A 215 -10.55 1.63 -1.23
CA ASN A 215 -11.17 1.31 0.05
C ASN A 215 -10.10 1.33 1.15
#